data_AF-A0A7C4L0Y7-F1
#
_entry.id   AF-A0A7C4L0Y7-F1
#
_cell.length_a   1.000
_cell.length_b   1.000
_cell.length_c   1.000
_cell.angle_alpha   90.00
_cell.angle_beta   90.00
_cell.angle_gamma   90.00
#
_symmetry.space_group_name_H-M   'P 1'
#
loop_
_entity.id
_entity.type
_entity.pdbx_description
1 polymer ?
#
loop_
_entity_poly.entity_id
_entity_poly.type
_entity_poly.pdbx_seq_one_letter_code
_entity_poly.pdbx_strand_id
1 'polypeptide(L)'
;MAIRTIPCDTTPTLRLQAEDHLSVSGWDQPQIQIRVQDEASLHVRNENGGWWIRCEEDTVIQVPLDSVIQVDYVHGSMSAVNLKGALKIENVGGHLTLRDVGNVRCGNVGGHLKVFKINGDLVVTDIGGNLKGGEINGTLKAENTGGSIKLLDIRRAETLRAGGNIKVKLLELSSDLQASAGGSIKLWLPINSSYQLDASSGGERIVFQEGGQAVRQVAHRYQGIIGGGGVRLRLAAGGSIAILEGDWEEESVEEEIGLRLEGLGDQIARRVQEKMQRAEERSRMAQERVERAASRRAGRGEFLNIGGMSFNIESQPVTPRKQATEEERLIILNLLREKKITAEEANRLLDALEGRFSDR
;
A
#
# COMPACT_ATOMS: atom_id res chain seq x y z
N MET A 1 9.03 -2.11 -18.95
CA MET A 1 7.91 -1.87 -18.02
C MET A 1 6.63 -2.24 -18.72
N ALA A 2 6.12 -3.40 -18.36
CA ALA A 2 4.81 -3.88 -18.77
C ALA A 2 3.76 -3.35 -17.79
N ILE A 3 2.57 -3.08 -18.31
CA ILE A 3 1.42 -2.66 -17.51
C ILE A 3 0.31 -3.68 -17.78
N ARG A 4 -0.17 -4.32 -16.72
CA ARG A 4 -1.32 -5.21 -16.77
C ARG A 4 -2.50 -4.54 -16.09
N THR A 5 -3.58 -4.37 -16.83
CA THR A 5 -4.83 -3.80 -16.31
C THR A 5 -5.90 -4.88 -16.24
N ILE A 6 -6.59 -4.95 -15.10
CA ILE A 6 -7.62 -5.94 -14.82
C ILE A 6 -8.87 -5.16 -14.38
N PRO A 7 -9.94 -5.12 -15.19
CA PRO A 7 -11.22 -4.57 -14.76
C PRO A 7 -11.76 -5.33 -13.54
N CYS A 8 -12.30 -4.62 -12.56
CA CYS A 8 -12.87 -5.23 -11.36
C CYS A 8 -14.03 -4.38 -10.83
N ASP A 9 -14.69 -4.86 -9.77
CA ASP A 9 -15.61 -4.01 -9.01
C ASP A 9 -14.85 -2.96 -8.19
N THR A 10 -15.57 -2.15 -7.42
CA THR A 10 -15.01 -1.08 -6.59
C THR A 10 -14.43 -1.56 -5.25
N THR A 11 -14.68 -2.81 -4.86
CA THR A 11 -14.27 -3.40 -3.57
C THR A 11 -13.61 -4.77 -3.78
N PRO A 12 -12.61 -4.90 -4.67
CA PRO A 12 -12.07 -6.21 -5.01
C PRO A 12 -11.31 -6.77 -3.81
N THR A 13 -11.35 -8.09 -3.66
CA THR A 13 -10.51 -8.80 -2.70
C THR A 13 -9.22 -9.26 -3.37
N LEU A 14 -8.06 -8.87 -2.82
CA LEU A 14 -6.75 -9.22 -3.36
C LEU A 14 -5.96 -10.03 -2.34
N ARG A 15 -5.26 -11.07 -2.82
CA ARG A 15 -4.24 -11.81 -2.07
C ARG A 15 -2.89 -11.65 -2.77
N LEU A 16 -1.93 -11.02 -2.09
CA LEU A 16 -0.66 -10.59 -2.66
C LEU A 16 0.52 -11.37 -2.07
N GLN A 17 1.48 -11.72 -2.93
CA GLN A 17 2.78 -12.29 -2.58
C GLN A 17 3.87 -11.54 -3.34
N ALA A 18 4.88 -11.03 -2.66
CA ALA A 18 5.98 -10.29 -3.29
C ALA A 18 7.35 -10.81 -2.84
N GLU A 19 8.18 -11.18 -3.81
CA GLU A 19 9.55 -11.63 -3.59
C GLU A 19 10.54 -10.48 -3.35
N ASP A 20 10.16 -9.24 -3.68
CA ASP A 20 10.98 -8.05 -3.46
C ASP A 20 10.16 -6.90 -2.84
N HIS A 21 10.31 -5.65 -3.31
CA HIS A 21 9.55 -4.51 -2.80
C HIS A 21 8.15 -4.42 -3.39
N LEU A 22 7.18 -4.05 -2.55
CA LEU A 22 5.78 -3.89 -2.96
C LEU A 22 5.26 -2.49 -2.61
N SER A 23 4.75 -1.79 -3.61
CA SER A 23 4.01 -0.54 -3.41
C SER A 23 2.57 -0.72 -3.84
N VAL A 24 1.63 -0.55 -2.91
CA VAL A 24 0.19 -0.61 -3.17
C VAL A 24 -0.42 0.76 -2.93
N SER A 25 -1.17 1.29 -3.91
CA SER A 25 -1.89 2.54 -3.77
C SER A 25 -3.33 2.45 -4.23
N GLY A 26 -4.23 3.12 -3.50
CA GLY A 26 -5.63 3.23 -3.90
C GLY A 26 -5.89 4.37 -4.89
N TRP A 27 -6.87 4.19 -5.77
CA TRP A 27 -7.35 5.19 -6.73
C TRP A 27 -8.85 5.06 -7.05
N ASP A 28 -9.41 6.03 -7.78
CA ASP A 28 -10.84 6.13 -8.08
C ASP A 28 -11.28 5.39 -9.36
N GLN A 29 -10.51 4.38 -9.78
CA GLN A 29 -10.82 3.59 -10.98
C GLN A 29 -11.23 2.16 -10.59
N PRO A 30 -12.31 1.59 -11.17
CA PRO A 30 -12.76 0.21 -10.92
C PRO A 30 -11.90 -0.80 -11.69
N GLN A 31 -10.59 -0.70 -11.52
CA GLN A 31 -9.63 -1.59 -12.16
C GLN A 31 -8.38 -1.72 -11.28
N ILE A 32 -7.73 -2.87 -11.37
CA ILE A 32 -6.41 -3.11 -10.80
C ILE A 32 -5.39 -2.86 -11.90
N GLN A 33 -4.38 -2.03 -11.62
CA GLN A 33 -3.26 -1.79 -12.53
C GLN A 33 -1.95 -2.21 -11.88
N ILE A 34 -1.28 -3.17 -12.51
CA ILE A 34 -0.02 -3.73 -12.04
C ILE A 34 1.07 -3.27 -12.97
N ARG A 35 2.13 -2.65 -12.42
CA ARG A 35 3.32 -2.23 -13.16
C ARG A 35 4.51 -3.05 -12.71
N VAL A 36 5.11 -3.73 -13.68
CA VAL A 36 6.31 -4.57 -13.55
C VAL A 36 7.30 -4.22 -14.65
N GLN A 37 8.58 -4.50 -14.46
CA GLN A 37 9.60 -4.34 -15.50
C GLN A 37 9.42 -5.42 -16.58
N ASP A 38 9.29 -6.68 -16.16
CA ASP A 38 9.12 -7.88 -16.98
C ASP A 38 7.82 -8.60 -16.64
N GLU A 39 6.96 -8.80 -17.64
CA GLU A 39 5.66 -9.46 -17.46
C GLU A 39 5.80 -10.94 -17.10
N ALA A 40 6.91 -11.59 -17.46
CA ALA A 40 7.16 -12.99 -17.11
C ALA A 40 7.30 -13.20 -15.59
N SER A 41 7.62 -12.14 -14.83
CA SER A 41 7.76 -12.16 -13.37
C SER A 41 6.43 -12.01 -12.61
N LEU A 42 5.32 -11.82 -13.35
CA LEU A 42 4.01 -11.52 -12.80
C LEU A 42 3.02 -12.67 -13.01
N HIS A 43 2.58 -13.27 -11.91
CA HIS A 43 1.56 -14.31 -11.92
C HIS A 43 0.25 -13.75 -11.36
N VAL A 44 -0.81 -13.78 -12.16
CA VAL A 44 -2.14 -13.31 -11.74
C VAL A 44 -3.16 -14.40 -12.02
N ARG A 45 -3.94 -14.75 -11.01
CA ARG A 45 -5.04 -15.72 -11.08
C ARG A 45 -6.29 -15.13 -10.44
N ASN A 46 -7.45 -15.51 -10.97
CA ASN A 46 -8.72 -15.24 -10.29
C ASN A 46 -9.09 -16.50 -9.49
N GLU A 47 -9.26 -16.35 -8.18
CA GLU A 47 -9.56 -17.46 -7.26
C GLU A 47 -10.67 -17.03 -6.31
N ASN A 48 -11.72 -17.84 -6.17
CA ASN A 48 -12.83 -17.63 -5.23
C ASN A 48 -13.46 -16.22 -5.27
N GLY A 49 -13.54 -15.59 -6.44
CA GLY A 49 -14.09 -14.23 -6.59
C GLY A 49 -13.10 -13.11 -6.24
N GLY A 50 -11.84 -13.43 -5.97
CA GLY A 50 -10.76 -12.48 -5.73
C GLY A 50 -9.58 -12.65 -6.69
N TRP A 51 -8.58 -11.78 -6.54
CA TRP A 51 -7.37 -11.80 -7.34
C TRP A 51 -6.18 -12.27 -6.50
N TRP A 52 -5.58 -13.39 -6.89
CA TRP A 52 -4.29 -13.81 -6.37
C TRP A 52 -3.18 -13.28 -7.29
N ILE A 53 -2.25 -12.53 -6.73
CA ILE A 53 -1.17 -11.87 -7.46
C ILE A 53 0.14 -12.19 -6.78
N ARG A 54 1.06 -12.81 -7.52
CA ARG A 54 2.45 -13.02 -7.11
C ARG A 54 3.38 -12.24 -8.02
N CYS A 55 4.32 -11.53 -7.39
CA CYS A 55 5.30 -10.70 -8.06
C CYS A 55 6.71 -11.13 -7.66
N GLU A 56 7.57 -11.42 -8.64
CA GLU A 56 8.96 -11.85 -8.38
C GLU A 56 9.96 -10.68 -8.33
N GLU A 57 9.50 -9.46 -8.63
CA GLU A 57 10.31 -8.24 -8.62
C GLU A 57 9.57 -7.04 -7.99
N ASP A 58 10.27 -5.91 -7.91
CA ASP A 58 9.73 -4.61 -7.52
C ASP A 58 8.45 -4.27 -8.28
N THR A 59 7.33 -4.23 -7.54
CA THR A 59 6.01 -4.06 -8.15
C THR A 59 5.25 -2.89 -7.56
N VAL A 60 4.60 -2.15 -8.46
CA VAL A 60 3.61 -1.11 -8.10
C VAL A 60 2.23 -1.58 -8.52
N ILE A 61 1.31 -1.67 -7.57
CA ILE A 61 -0.09 -2.06 -7.79
C ILE A 61 -0.99 -0.88 -7.42
N GLN A 62 -1.82 -0.44 -8.36
CA GLN A 62 -2.93 0.47 -8.09
C GLN A 62 -4.24 -0.31 -8.04
N VAL A 63 -5.05 -0.04 -7.04
CA VAL A 63 -6.30 -0.76 -6.77
C VAL A 63 -7.42 0.21 -6.41
N PRO A 64 -8.71 -0.12 -6.59
CA PRO A 64 -9.81 0.71 -6.09
C PRO A 64 -9.65 1.05 -4.60
N LEU A 65 -10.06 2.25 -4.17
CA LEU A 65 -9.86 2.72 -2.78
C LEU A 65 -10.36 1.74 -1.71
N ASP A 66 -11.52 1.10 -1.95
CA ASP A 66 -12.18 0.23 -0.98
C ASP A 66 -11.78 -1.25 -1.11
N SER A 67 -10.66 -1.53 -1.80
CA SER A 67 -10.11 -2.87 -1.95
C SER A 67 -9.77 -3.51 -0.60
N VAL A 68 -10.14 -4.78 -0.42
CA VAL A 68 -9.73 -5.58 0.74
C VAL A 68 -8.49 -6.37 0.37
N ILE A 69 -7.39 -6.14 1.08
CA ILE A 69 -6.08 -6.67 0.69
C ILE A 69 -5.52 -7.56 1.78
N GLN A 70 -5.21 -8.80 1.42
CA GLN A 70 -4.40 -9.70 2.20
C GLN A 70 -3.01 -9.81 1.55
N VAL A 71 -1.97 -9.57 2.33
CA VAL A 71 -0.58 -9.75 1.91
C VAL A 71 0.01 -10.91 2.71
N ASP A 72 0.34 -12.00 2.04
CA ASP A 72 0.91 -13.18 2.71
C ASP A 72 2.38 -12.95 3.09
N TYR A 73 3.15 -12.34 2.18
CA TYR A 73 4.52 -11.95 2.45
C TYR A 73 5.01 -10.88 1.46
N VAL A 74 5.92 -10.06 1.95
CA VAL A 74 6.81 -9.20 1.16
C VAL A 74 8.22 -9.44 1.67
N HIS A 75 9.11 -10.02 0.87
CA HIS A 75 10.50 -10.25 1.32
C HIS A 75 11.28 -8.94 1.45
N GLY A 76 11.00 -7.95 0.59
CA GLY A 76 11.54 -6.60 0.68
C GLY A 76 10.74 -5.69 1.63
N SER A 77 10.67 -4.41 1.26
CA SER A 77 9.88 -3.39 1.97
C SER A 77 8.54 -3.13 1.31
N MET A 78 7.54 -2.76 2.11
CA MET A 78 6.19 -2.48 1.64
C MET A 78 5.77 -1.03 1.93
N SER A 79 5.07 -0.42 0.97
CA SER A 79 4.36 0.84 1.15
C SER A 79 2.89 0.67 0.77
N ALA A 80 1.99 1.11 1.64
CA ALA A 80 0.55 1.12 1.41
C ALA A 80 0.01 2.54 1.56
N VAL A 81 -0.67 3.05 0.52
CA VAL A 81 -1.10 4.45 0.45
C VAL A 81 -2.54 4.57 -0.03
N ASN A 82 -3.36 5.39 0.63
CA ASN A 82 -4.70 5.76 0.18
C ASN A 82 -5.64 4.54 0.01
N LEU A 83 -5.67 3.64 1.00
CA LEU A 83 -6.48 2.42 0.95
C LEU A 83 -7.55 2.47 2.04
N LYS A 84 -8.81 2.64 1.68
CA LYS A 84 -9.92 2.71 2.65
C LYS A 84 -10.35 1.34 3.16
N GLY A 85 -10.23 0.32 2.31
CA GLY A 85 -10.54 -1.06 2.66
C GLY A 85 -9.58 -1.65 3.69
N ALA A 86 -9.96 -2.81 4.26
CA ALA A 86 -9.15 -3.49 5.27
C ALA A 86 -7.84 -4.04 4.68
N LEU A 87 -6.74 -3.85 5.39
CA LEU A 87 -5.41 -4.31 5.01
C LEU A 87 -4.89 -5.31 6.05
N LYS A 88 -4.79 -6.57 5.64
CA LYS A 88 -4.18 -7.64 6.43
C LYS A 88 -2.81 -7.98 5.84
N ILE A 89 -1.78 -7.96 6.66
CA ILE A 89 -0.41 -8.25 6.27
C ILE A 89 0.14 -9.33 7.21
N GLU A 90 0.56 -10.46 6.69
CA GLU A 90 1.15 -11.51 7.52
C GLU A 90 2.63 -11.18 7.80
N ASN A 91 3.44 -10.93 6.76
CA ASN A 91 4.89 -10.69 6.91
C ASN A 91 5.44 -9.62 5.95
N VAL A 92 6.29 -8.74 6.47
CA VAL A 92 7.16 -7.85 5.68
C VAL A 92 8.60 -8.02 6.18
N GLY A 93 9.53 -8.44 5.32
CA GLY A 93 10.93 -8.67 5.70
C GLY A 93 11.69 -7.38 5.99
N GLY A 94 11.39 -6.31 5.24
CA GLY A 94 12.00 -4.99 5.38
C GLY A 94 11.16 -4.01 6.20
N HIS A 95 11.03 -2.78 5.69
CA HIS A 95 10.26 -1.72 6.32
C HIS A 95 8.81 -1.71 5.83
N LEU A 96 7.89 -1.32 6.71
CA LEU A 96 6.49 -1.09 6.37
C LEU A 96 6.16 0.39 6.54
N THR A 97 5.59 0.99 5.51
CA THR A 97 5.08 2.37 5.54
C THR A 97 3.58 2.37 5.23
N LEU A 98 2.80 2.98 6.10
CA LEU A 98 1.34 3.07 6.00
C LEU A 98 0.92 4.55 5.96
N ARG A 99 0.16 4.95 4.94
CA ARG A 99 -0.33 6.32 4.78
C ARG A 99 -1.77 6.34 4.32
N ASP A 100 -2.62 6.99 5.11
CA ASP A 100 -4.05 7.14 4.79
C ASP A 100 -4.69 5.80 4.42
N VAL A 101 -4.55 4.84 5.34
CA VAL A 101 -5.12 3.50 5.19
C VAL A 101 -6.23 3.27 6.21
N GLY A 102 -7.15 2.35 5.93
CA GLY A 102 -8.23 1.93 6.82
C GLY A 102 -7.73 1.07 7.97
N ASN A 103 -8.50 0.06 8.36
CA ASN A 103 -8.09 -0.88 9.41
C ASN A 103 -6.87 -1.71 8.95
N VAL A 104 -5.88 -1.83 9.82
CA VAL A 104 -4.66 -2.61 9.54
C VAL A 104 -4.43 -3.67 10.61
N ARG A 105 -4.22 -4.90 10.15
CA ARG A 105 -3.69 -5.99 10.98
C ARG A 105 -2.39 -6.49 10.36
N CYS A 106 -1.28 -6.36 11.08
CA CYS A 106 0.03 -6.81 10.64
C CYS A 106 0.60 -7.85 11.62
N GLY A 107 1.04 -8.99 11.09
CA GLY A 107 1.77 -10.00 11.85
C GLY A 107 3.15 -9.49 12.20
N ASN A 108 4.07 -9.52 11.24
CA ASN A 108 5.48 -9.22 11.46
C ASN A 108 6.04 -8.19 10.47
N VAL A 109 6.85 -7.26 10.99
CA VAL A 109 7.67 -6.32 10.23
C VAL A 109 9.13 -6.47 10.68
N GLY A 110 10.00 -6.96 9.82
CA GLY A 110 11.41 -7.22 10.16
C GLY A 110 12.20 -5.94 10.47
N GLY A 111 11.84 -4.81 9.85
CA GLY A 111 12.47 -3.52 10.07
C GLY A 111 11.62 -2.53 10.88
N HIS A 112 11.66 -1.25 10.50
CA HIS A 112 10.83 -0.20 11.10
C HIS A 112 9.43 -0.14 10.49
N LEU A 113 8.45 0.23 11.32
CA LEU A 113 7.10 0.59 10.91
C LEU A 113 6.91 2.10 11.02
N LYS A 114 6.57 2.73 9.89
CA LYS A 114 6.19 4.14 9.82
C LYS A 114 4.70 4.28 9.53
N VAL A 115 4.01 5.06 10.36
CA VAL A 115 2.57 5.25 10.29
C VAL A 115 2.28 6.74 10.16
N PHE A 116 1.62 7.14 9.08
CA PHE A 116 1.29 8.54 8.85
C PHE A 116 -0.14 8.87 9.18
N LYS A 117 -1.07 7.99 8.79
CA LYS A 117 -2.49 8.13 9.09
C LYS A 117 -3.17 6.78 8.93
N ILE A 118 -3.89 6.36 9.97
CA ILE A 118 -4.75 5.18 9.98
C ILE A 118 -6.16 5.65 10.32
N ASN A 119 -7.10 5.46 9.41
CA ASN A 119 -8.51 5.86 9.58
C ASN A 119 -9.33 4.86 10.42
N GLY A 120 -8.66 3.96 11.13
CA GLY A 120 -9.25 2.88 11.91
C GLY A 120 -8.26 2.28 12.90
N ASP A 121 -8.42 1.00 13.21
CA ASP A 121 -7.56 0.28 14.16
C ASP A 121 -6.21 -0.11 13.53
N LEU A 122 -5.14 -0.09 14.35
CA LEU A 122 -3.84 -0.63 14.00
C LEU A 122 -3.44 -1.71 15.01
N VAL A 123 -3.39 -2.95 14.55
CA VAL A 123 -2.92 -4.10 15.34
C VAL A 123 -1.65 -4.65 14.70
N VAL A 124 -0.54 -4.63 15.45
CA VAL A 124 0.75 -5.16 15.00
C VAL A 124 1.33 -6.07 16.06
N THR A 125 1.72 -7.28 15.66
CA THR A 125 2.24 -8.29 16.59
C THR A 125 3.73 -8.04 16.85
N ASP A 126 4.55 -8.11 15.80
CA ASP A 126 6.01 -8.01 15.89
C ASP A 126 6.58 -6.93 14.98
N ILE A 127 7.44 -6.08 15.55
CA ILE A 127 8.22 -5.07 14.83
C ILE A 127 9.68 -5.22 15.27
N GLY A 128 10.57 -5.65 14.37
CA GLY A 128 11.99 -5.82 14.70
C GLY A 128 12.69 -4.49 15.02
N GLY A 129 12.24 -3.40 14.39
CA GLY A 129 12.78 -2.06 14.54
C GLY A 129 11.97 -1.14 15.46
N ASN A 130 11.66 0.06 14.95
CA ASN A 130 10.99 1.13 15.69
C ASN A 130 9.61 1.33 15.09
N LEU A 131 8.65 1.73 15.92
CA LEU A 131 7.35 2.22 15.49
C LEU A 131 7.34 3.74 15.61
N LYS A 132 7.16 4.45 14.50
CA LYS A 132 7.18 5.92 14.48
C LYS A 132 6.06 6.51 13.64
N GLY A 133 5.56 7.67 14.05
CA GLY A 133 4.61 8.47 13.26
C GLY A 133 3.42 8.97 14.08
N GLY A 134 2.21 8.95 13.53
CA GLY A 134 1.03 9.46 14.22
C GLY A 134 -0.29 9.29 13.47
N GLU A 135 -1.33 9.94 14.00
CA GLU A 135 -2.71 9.96 13.50
C GLU A 135 -3.35 8.57 13.35
N ILE A 136 -3.70 7.95 14.46
CA ILE A 136 -4.48 6.70 14.47
C ILE A 136 -5.87 7.00 15.02
N ASN A 137 -6.87 6.97 14.14
CA ASN A 137 -8.26 7.34 14.47
C ASN A 137 -9.06 6.22 15.16
N GLY A 138 -8.45 5.05 15.33
CA GLY A 138 -8.98 3.92 16.09
C GLY A 138 -8.05 3.49 17.23
N THR A 139 -8.03 2.20 17.49
CA THR A 139 -7.29 1.57 18.59
C THR A 139 -5.93 1.08 18.13
N LEU A 140 -4.90 1.42 18.89
CA LEU A 140 -3.55 0.90 18.71
C LEU A 140 -3.27 -0.30 19.63
N LYS A 141 -2.78 -1.38 19.02
CA LYS A 141 -2.13 -2.52 19.70
C LYS A 141 -0.78 -2.80 19.05
N ALA A 142 0.29 -2.64 19.81
CA ALA A 142 1.65 -2.99 19.40
C ALA A 142 2.23 -3.96 20.44
N GLU A 143 2.20 -5.25 20.13
CA GLU A 143 2.47 -6.31 21.12
C GLU A 143 3.95 -6.51 21.40
N ASN A 144 4.82 -6.36 20.39
CA ASN A 144 6.26 -6.50 20.54
C ASN A 144 7.00 -5.59 19.54
N THR A 145 7.68 -4.57 20.07
CA THR A 145 8.57 -3.69 19.28
C THR A 145 10.00 -3.83 19.81
N GLY A 146 10.93 -4.31 19.00
CA GLY A 146 12.34 -4.49 19.42
C GLY A 146 13.01 -3.18 19.81
N GLY A 147 12.69 -2.09 19.10
CA GLY A 147 13.18 -0.74 19.35
C GLY A 147 12.22 0.10 20.20
N SER A 148 12.06 1.37 19.81
CA SER A 148 11.19 2.34 20.51
C SER A 148 9.88 2.59 19.77
N ILE A 149 8.85 2.96 20.52
CA ILE A 149 7.56 3.45 20.02
C ILE A 149 7.52 4.97 20.22
N LYS A 150 7.31 5.72 19.13
CA LYS A 150 7.17 7.18 19.13
C LYS A 150 5.96 7.57 18.28
N LEU A 151 4.82 7.82 18.91
CA LEU A 151 3.55 8.06 18.23
C LEU A 151 2.81 9.30 18.75
N LEU A 152 2.34 10.13 17.82
CA LEU A 152 1.53 11.32 18.09
C LEU A 152 0.06 11.05 17.74
N ASP A 153 -0.84 11.73 18.44
CA ASP A 153 -2.27 11.79 18.10
C ASP A 153 -2.91 10.42 17.83
N ILE A 154 -2.79 9.55 18.83
CA ILE A 154 -3.38 8.21 18.83
C ILE A 154 -4.70 8.30 19.57
N ARG A 155 -5.81 7.95 18.93
CA ARG A 155 -7.13 8.06 19.57
C ARG A 155 -7.18 7.28 20.88
N ARG A 156 -6.83 5.99 20.85
CA ARG A 156 -6.74 5.15 22.03
C ARG A 156 -5.69 4.05 21.84
N ALA A 157 -5.15 3.54 22.94
CA ALA A 157 -4.21 2.41 22.93
C ALA A 157 -4.57 1.41 24.04
N GLU A 158 -4.38 0.12 23.77
CA GLU A 158 -4.62 -0.95 24.74
C GLU A 158 -3.32 -1.63 25.19
N THR A 159 -2.46 -1.99 24.24
CA THR A 159 -1.19 -2.70 24.53
C THR A 159 -0.06 -2.03 23.77
N LEU A 160 1.01 -1.66 24.50
CA LEU A 160 2.25 -1.12 23.94
C LEU A 160 3.44 -1.82 24.58
N ARG A 161 4.25 -2.58 23.82
CA ARG A 161 5.51 -3.12 24.35
C ARG A 161 6.69 -2.77 23.48
N ALA A 162 7.75 -2.28 24.11
CA ALA A 162 8.96 -1.84 23.45
C ALA A 162 10.21 -2.32 24.20
N GLY A 163 11.24 -2.78 23.49
CA GLY A 163 12.57 -3.01 24.06
C GLY A 163 13.26 -1.70 24.44
N GLY A 164 12.97 -0.62 23.71
CA GLY A 164 13.44 0.75 23.95
C GLY A 164 12.45 1.61 24.76
N ASN A 165 12.24 2.85 24.31
CA ASN A 165 11.35 3.81 24.97
C ASN A 165 9.95 3.79 24.36
N ILE A 166 8.95 4.17 25.14
CA ILE A 166 7.59 4.46 24.68
C ILE A 166 7.32 5.96 24.88
N LYS A 167 7.04 6.67 23.78
CA LYS A 167 6.57 8.06 23.77
C LYS A 167 5.27 8.12 22.98
N VAL A 168 4.12 8.30 23.64
CA VAL A 168 2.80 8.28 22.99
C VAL A 168 1.90 9.40 23.50
N LYS A 169 1.28 10.14 22.58
CA LYS A 169 0.18 11.06 22.87
C LYS A 169 -1.16 10.40 22.56
N LEU A 170 -2.05 10.36 23.55
CA LEU A 170 -3.40 9.82 23.46
C LEU A 170 -4.42 10.96 23.38
N LEU A 171 -5.41 10.84 22.49
CA LEU A 171 -6.51 11.80 22.34
C LEU A 171 -7.72 11.44 23.20
N GLU A 172 -7.90 10.17 23.53
CA GLU A 172 -8.93 9.66 24.42
C GLU A 172 -8.31 8.67 25.43
N LEU A 173 -8.82 8.70 26.66
CA LEU A 173 -8.51 7.72 27.69
C LEU A 173 -9.79 7.00 28.12
N SER A 174 -10.26 6.08 27.28
CA SER A 174 -11.56 5.41 27.41
C SER A 174 -11.46 3.89 27.62
N SER A 175 -10.26 3.32 27.56
CA SER A 175 -9.99 1.89 27.78
C SER A 175 -8.76 1.69 28.66
N ASP A 176 -8.64 0.51 29.27
CA ASP A 176 -7.43 0.09 29.98
C ASP A 176 -6.22 0.10 29.03
N LEU A 177 -5.06 0.50 29.55
CA LEU A 177 -3.80 0.51 28.83
C LEU A 177 -2.73 -0.24 29.62
N GLN A 178 -2.09 -1.19 28.95
CA GLN A 178 -0.88 -1.86 29.40
C GLN A 178 0.31 -1.40 28.54
N ALA A 179 1.28 -0.74 29.16
CA ALA A 179 2.52 -0.35 28.49
C ALA A 179 3.76 -0.91 29.21
N SER A 180 4.68 -1.49 28.45
CA SER A 180 5.94 -2.03 28.97
C SER A 180 7.12 -1.59 28.10
N ALA A 181 8.13 -0.98 28.71
CA ALA A 181 9.33 -0.50 28.05
C ALA A 181 10.59 -1.02 28.74
N GLY A 182 11.59 -1.48 27.97
CA GLY A 182 12.93 -1.70 28.52
C GLY A 182 13.62 -0.38 28.93
N GLY A 183 13.27 0.72 28.26
CA GLY A 183 13.67 2.08 28.60
C GLY A 183 12.62 2.82 29.44
N SER A 184 12.34 4.06 29.08
CA SER A 184 11.36 4.94 29.75
C SER A 184 10.01 4.97 29.03
N ILE A 185 8.96 5.26 29.80
CA ILE A 185 7.60 5.50 29.28
C ILE A 185 7.27 6.97 29.50
N LYS A 186 6.85 7.66 28.43
CA LYS A 186 6.30 9.02 28.46
C LYS A 186 4.96 9.03 27.74
N LEU A 187 3.89 9.29 28.47
CA LEU A 187 2.54 9.40 27.94
C LEU A 187 2.06 10.85 28.04
N TRP A 188 1.39 11.31 27.01
CA TRP A 188 0.59 12.53 27.04
C TRP A 188 -0.87 12.11 26.96
N LEU A 189 -1.66 12.52 27.94
CA LEU A 189 -3.08 12.22 28.06
C LEU A 189 -3.90 13.50 27.83
N PRO A 190 -5.20 13.38 27.53
CA PRO A 190 -6.09 14.53 27.52
C PRO A 190 -6.09 15.24 28.87
N ILE A 191 -6.26 16.56 28.84
CA ILE A 191 -6.33 17.38 30.07
C ILE A 191 -7.49 16.89 30.95
N ASN A 192 -7.27 16.87 32.28
CA ASN A 192 -8.23 16.37 33.27
C ASN A 192 -8.54 14.87 33.15
N SER A 193 -7.60 14.07 32.66
CA SER A 193 -7.75 12.61 32.61
C SER A 193 -7.82 12.01 34.01
N SER A 194 -8.81 11.14 34.25
CA SER A 194 -8.95 10.37 35.49
C SER A 194 -8.63 8.90 35.23
N TYR A 195 -7.84 8.27 36.11
CA TYR A 195 -7.38 6.89 35.92
C TYR A 195 -6.87 6.24 37.21
N GLN A 196 -6.81 4.91 37.20
CA GLN A 196 -6.13 4.11 38.21
C GLN A 196 -4.73 3.79 37.72
N LEU A 197 -3.70 4.21 38.45
CA LEU A 197 -2.30 3.99 38.07
C LEU A 197 -1.71 2.81 38.84
N ASP A 198 -1.14 1.83 38.13
CA ASP A 198 -0.23 0.81 38.64
C ASP A 198 1.09 0.92 37.85
N ALA A 199 2.07 1.62 38.42
CA ALA A 199 3.31 1.96 37.76
C ALA A 199 4.50 1.26 38.44
N SER A 200 5.40 0.69 37.65
CA SER A 200 6.66 0.08 38.08
C SER A 200 7.83 0.67 37.31
N SER A 201 8.76 1.35 37.99
CA SER A 201 9.91 2.04 37.42
C SER A 201 11.23 1.49 37.98
N GLY A 202 12.08 0.96 37.10
CA GLY A 202 13.44 0.55 37.46
C GLY A 202 14.36 1.74 37.77
N GLY A 203 14.07 2.93 37.21
CA GLY A 203 14.82 4.16 37.46
C GLY A 203 14.31 5.01 38.63
N GLU A 204 13.46 4.45 39.50
CA GLU A 204 12.92 5.11 40.71
C GLU A 204 12.31 6.50 40.48
N ARG A 205 11.72 6.73 39.30
CA ARG A 205 11.15 8.02 38.96
C ARG A 205 9.84 7.83 38.24
N ILE A 206 8.78 8.20 38.96
CA ILE A 206 7.40 8.21 38.46
C ILE A 206 6.89 9.64 38.58
N VAL A 207 6.48 10.23 37.46
CA VAL A 207 5.88 11.56 37.42
C VAL A 207 4.51 11.46 36.79
N PHE A 208 3.52 12.06 37.42
CA PHE A 208 2.17 12.23 36.87
C PHE A 208 1.65 13.61 37.23
N GLN A 209 0.49 14.00 36.70
CA GLN A 209 -0.15 15.26 37.03
C GLN A 209 -1.42 15.02 37.85
N GLU A 210 -1.62 15.84 38.87
CA GLU A 210 -2.82 15.87 39.72
C GLU A 210 -3.20 17.33 39.99
N GLY A 211 -4.44 17.71 39.68
CA GLY A 211 -4.90 19.10 39.83
C GLY A 211 -4.07 20.11 39.03
N GLY A 212 -3.52 19.71 37.87
CA GLY A 212 -2.64 20.54 37.04
C GLY A 212 -1.21 20.70 37.56
N GLN A 213 -0.85 20.07 38.69
CA GLN A 213 0.50 20.10 39.25
C GLN A 213 1.22 18.77 38.99
N ALA A 214 2.51 18.85 38.70
CA ALA A 214 3.34 17.65 38.55
C ALA A 214 3.65 17.05 39.93
N VAL A 215 3.18 15.83 40.15
CA VAL A 215 3.52 15.01 41.32
C VAL A 215 4.70 14.13 40.95
N ARG A 216 5.78 14.20 41.74
CA ARG A 216 6.97 13.38 41.58
C ARG A 216 7.08 12.36 42.69
N GLN A 217 7.11 11.10 42.32
CA GLN A 217 7.36 9.98 43.22
C GLN A 217 8.73 9.38 42.94
N VAL A 218 9.51 9.24 44.01
CA VAL A 218 10.81 8.54 44.00
C VAL A 218 10.59 7.16 44.61
N ALA A 219 10.17 6.20 43.78
CA ALA A 219 9.83 4.85 44.21
C ALA A 219 9.91 3.87 43.03
N HIS A 220 10.14 2.59 43.32
CA HIS A 220 10.10 1.52 42.30
C HIS A 220 8.68 1.19 41.85
N ARG A 221 7.69 1.35 42.73
CA ARG A 221 6.28 1.07 42.43
C ARG A 221 5.39 2.17 43.00
N TYR A 222 4.36 2.52 42.26
CA TYR A 222 3.29 3.39 42.71
C TYR A 222 1.94 2.80 42.33
N GLN A 223 1.00 2.84 43.27
CA GLN A 223 -0.39 2.48 43.05
C GLN A 223 -1.28 3.56 43.63
N GLY A 224 -2.20 4.09 42.82
CA GLY A 224 -3.05 5.20 43.24
C GLY A 224 -4.18 5.50 42.26
N ILE A 225 -5.11 6.32 42.73
CA ILE A 225 -6.22 6.85 41.92
C ILE A 225 -5.89 8.32 41.64
N ILE A 226 -5.92 8.72 40.37
CA ILE A 226 -5.76 10.10 39.93
C ILE A 226 -7.13 10.61 39.48
N GLY A 227 -7.53 11.78 39.98
CA GLY A 227 -8.84 12.36 39.71
C GLY A 227 -9.99 11.48 40.22
N GLY A 228 -10.98 11.22 39.37
CA GLY A 228 -12.11 10.33 39.68
C GLY A 228 -11.81 8.83 39.55
N GLY A 229 -10.58 8.45 39.15
CA GLY A 229 -10.28 7.08 38.73
C GLY A 229 -10.95 6.69 37.42
N GLY A 230 -11.28 5.42 37.25
CA GLY A 230 -11.87 4.88 36.02
C GLY A 230 -11.00 3.80 35.40
N VAL A 231 -10.53 4.05 34.17
CA VAL A 231 -9.71 3.09 33.41
C VAL A 231 -8.37 2.84 34.11
N ARG A 232 -7.80 1.66 33.87
CA ARG A 232 -6.53 1.24 34.49
C ARG A 232 -5.35 1.47 33.56
N LEU A 233 -4.35 2.19 34.06
CA LEU A 233 -3.04 2.34 33.45
C LEU A 233 -2.04 1.43 34.16
N ARG A 234 -1.59 0.37 33.49
CA ARG A 234 -0.49 -0.49 33.96
C ARG A 234 0.78 -0.18 33.19
N LEU A 235 1.73 0.45 33.85
CA LEU A 235 2.97 0.93 33.23
C LEU A 235 4.18 0.24 33.86
N ALA A 236 5.03 -0.38 33.04
CA ALA A 236 6.28 -0.98 33.49
C ALA A 236 7.44 -0.44 32.65
N ALA A 237 8.43 0.19 33.29
CA ALA A 237 9.58 0.77 32.62
C ALA A 237 10.87 0.34 33.32
N GLY A 238 11.90 -0.04 32.55
CA GLY A 238 13.25 -0.18 33.10
C GLY A 238 13.84 1.17 33.56
N GLY A 239 13.43 2.26 32.91
CA GLY A 239 13.79 3.64 33.24
C GLY A 239 12.69 4.37 34.01
N SER A 240 12.45 5.63 33.64
CA SER A 240 11.44 6.49 34.28
C SER A 240 10.06 6.34 33.64
N ILE A 241 9.03 6.66 34.41
CA ILE A 241 7.64 6.80 33.94
C ILE A 241 7.24 8.27 34.08
N ALA A 242 6.73 8.86 33.02
CA ALA A 242 6.15 10.19 33.01
C ALA A 242 4.77 10.15 32.34
N ILE A 243 3.76 10.66 33.02
CA ILE A 243 2.42 10.88 32.52
C ILE A 243 2.19 12.39 32.57
N LEU A 244 1.96 12.99 31.43
CA LEU A 244 1.73 14.41 31.23
C LEU A 244 0.33 14.60 30.66
N GLU A 245 -0.25 15.77 30.84
CA GLU A 245 -1.51 16.17 30.22
C GLU A 245 -1.27 17.22 29.14
N GLY A 246 -2.17 17.25 28.16
CA GLY A 246 -2.20 18.25 27.10
C GLY A 246 -1.29 17.90 25.93
N ASP A 247 -0.74 18.94 25.30
CA ASP A 247 -0.02 18.80 24.05
C ASP A 247 1.43 18.37 24.22
N TRP A 248 1.95 17.73 23.18
CA TRP A 248 3.35 17.32 23.11
C TRP A 248 4.21 18.49 22.63
N GLU A 249 4.50 19.41 23.54
CA GLU A 249 5.39 20.56 23.30
C GLU A 249 6.89 20.17 23.30
N GLU A 250 7.31 19.20 22.48
CA GLU A 250 8.75 19.04 22.15
C GLU A 250 8.99 19.67 20.76
N GLU A 251 9.57 20.88 20.77
CA GLU A 251 9.81 21.84 19.66
C GLU A 251 10.62 21.29 18.45
N SER A 252 10.95 20.00 18.42
CA SER A 252 11.72 19.34 17.36
C SER A 252 11.06 18.08 16.80
N VAL A 253 9.95 17.62 17.41
CA VAL A 253 9.31 16.35 17.05
C VAL A 253 8.17 16.55 16.07
N GLU A 254 7.31 17.55 16.30
CA GLU A 254 6.23 17.91 15.37
C GLU A 254 6.79 18.44 14.06
N GLU A 255 7.90 19.18 14.07
CA GLU A 255 8.61 19.56 12.86
C GLU A 255 9.28 18.36 12.17
N GLU A 256 9.99 17.47 12.89
CA GLU A 256 10.64 16.30 12.26
C GLU A 256 9.61 15.30 11.70
N ILE A 257 8.46 15.13 12.35
CA ILE A 257 7.39 14.24 11.91
C ILE A 257 6.53 14.95 10.86
N GLY A 258 6.06 16.17 11.10
CA GLY A 258 5.26 17.00 10.19
C GLY A 258 5.96 17.38 8.89
N LEU A 259 7.20 17.90 8.93
CA LEU A 259 7.98 18.20 7.71
C LEU A 259 8.33 16.94 6.92
N ARG A 260 8.50 15.78 7.59
CA ARG A 260 8.65 14.49 6.92
C ARG A 260 7.33 13.97 6.36
N LEU A 261 6.19 14.20 7.02
CA LEU A 261 4.88 13.80 6.54
C LEU A 261 4.52 14.51 5.23
N GLU A 262 4.66 15.84 5.20
CA GLU A 262 4.36 16.66 4.02
C GLU A 262 5.40 16.40 2.90
N GLY A 263 6.69 16.37 3.24
CA GLY A 263 7.77 16.22 2.25
C GLY A 263 7.93 14.80 1.67
N LEU A 264 7.80 13.73 2.46
CA LEU A 264 7.84 12.34 1.95
C LEU A 264 6.50 11.90 1.36
N GLY A 265 5.41 12.58 1.72
CA GLY A 265 4.12 12.61 1.04
C GLY A 265 4.30 12.75 -0.46
N ASP A 266 4.68 13.97 -0.78
CA ASP A 266 4.90 14.44 -2.13
C ASP A 266 6.12 13.80 -2.77
N GLN A 267 7.22 13.52 -2.06
CA GLN A 267 8.38 12.90 -2.72
C GLN A 267 8.14 11.46 -3.15
N ILE A 268 7.36 10.67 -2.42
CA ILE A 268 7.02 9.31 -2.83
C ILE A 268 5.94 9.35 -3.92
N ALA A 269 4.90 10.17 -3.75
CA ALA A 269 3.89 10.39 -4.79
C ALA A 269 4.52 10.92 -6.08
N ARG A 270 5.41 11.92 -5.99
CA ARG A 270 6.19 12.47 -7.10
C ARG A 270 7.20 11.48 -7.64
N ARG A 271 7.86 10.63 -6.86
CA ARG A 271 8.73 9.56 -7.40
C ARG A 271 7.93 8.49 -8.13
N VAL A 272 6.75 8.13 -7.62
CA VAL A 272 5.82 7.22 -8.27
C VAL A 272 5.30 7.86 -9.56
N GLN A 273 4.88 9.13 -9.53
CA GLN A 273 4.44 9.91 -10.69
C GLN A 273 5.55 10.19 -11.71
N GLU A 274 6.77 10.52 -11.30
CA GLU A 274 7.94 10.75 -12.17
C GLU A 274 8.36 9.44 -12.83
N LYS A 275 8.36 8.32 -12.08
CA LYS A 275 8.55 6.98 -12.67
C LYS A 275 7.41 6.66 -13.66
N MET A 276 6.16 7.05 -13.35
CA MET A 276 5.00 6.86 -14.24
C MET A 276 5.10 7.70 -15.53
N GLN A 277 5.40 8.99 -15.43
CA GLN A 277 5.55 9.89 -16.59
C GLN A 277 6.71 9.46 -17.48
N ARG A 278 7.86 9.10 -16.90
CA ARG A 278 9.01 8.59 -17.67
C ARG A 278 8.72 7.25 -18.33
N ALA A 279 7.87 6.42 -17.74
CA ALA A 279 7.43 5.18 -18.34
C ALA A 279 6.47 5.45 -19.52
N GLU A 280 5.51 6.36 -19.37
CA GLU A 280 4.57 6.76 -20.43
C GLU A 280 5.25 7.43 -21.63
N GLU A 281 6.21 8.32 -21.38
CA GLU A 281 6.98 8.95 -22.47
C GLU A 281 7.81 7.93 -23.24
N ARG A 282 8.39 6.94 -22.55
CA ARG A 282 9.16 5.87 -23.20
C ARG A 282 8.27 4.92 -23.99
N SER A 283 7.07 4.59 -23.50
CA SER A 283 6.11 3.76 -24.25
C SER A 283 5.59 4.49 -25.49
N ARG A 284 5.28 5.79 -25.39
CA ARG A 284 4.87 6.61 -26.54
C ARG A 284 5.96 6.67 -27.60
N MET A 285 7.21 6.93 -27.19
CA MET A 285 8.36 6.97 -28.09
C MET A 285 8.66 5.60 -28.74
N ALA A 286 8.41 4.50 -28.03
CA ALA A 286 8.52 3.16 -28.59
C ALA A 286 7.42 2.87 -29.63
N GLN A 287 6.18 3.26 -29.36
CA GLN A 287 5.06 3.14 -30.31
C GLN A 287 5.30 3.97 -31.57
N GLU A 288 5.72 5.23 -31.44
CA GLU A 288 6.07 6.08 -32.59
C GLU A 288 7.24 5.51 -33.40
N ARG A 289 8.22 4.85 -32.76
CA ARG A 289 9.33 4.20 -33.47
C ARG A 289 8.88 2.97 -34.25
N VAL A 290 7.98 2.17 -33.70
CA VAL A 290 7.38 1.02 -34.38
C VAL A 290 6.55 1.49 -35.57
N GLU A 291 5.74 2.53 -35.37
CA GLU A 291 4.91 3.12 -36.42
C GLU A 291 5.75 3.74 -37.54
N ARG A 292 6.81 4.51 -37.20
CA ARG A 292 7.76 5.04 -38.20
C ARG A 292 8.53 3.93 -38.91
N ALA A 293 8.87 2.84 -38.25
CA ALA A 293 9.55 1.70 -38.87
C ALA A 293 8.60 0.93 -39.81
N ALA A 294 7.33 0.79 -39.44
CA ALA A 294 6.28 0.21 -40.29
C ALA A 294 6.04 1.07 -41.54
N SER A 295 5.93 2.39 -41.38
CA SER A 295 5.79 3.33 -42.49
C SER A 295 7.02 3.37 -43.41
N ARG A 296 8.23 3.18 -42.86
CA ARG A 296 9.47 3.07 -43.66
C ARG A 296 9.59 1.75 -44.42
N ARG A 297 9.02 0.65 -43.90
CA ARG A 297 8.95 -0.65 -44.59
C ARG A 297 7.88 -0.67 -45.68
N ALA A 298 6.79 0.07 -45.52
CA ALA A 298 5.77 0.23 -46.55
C ALA A 298 6.25 1.02 -47.79
N GLY A 299 7.32 1.82 -47.67
CA GLY A 299 7.82 2.69 -48.73
C GLY A 299 9.12 2.28 -49.42
N ARG A 300 9.74 1.14 -49.05
CA ARG A 300 11.08 0.77 -49.55
C ARG A 300 11.09 -0.66 -50.08
N GLY A 301 10.92 -0.81 -51.40
CA GLY A 301 11.28 -2.03 -52.11
C GLY A 301 12.74 -2.38 -51.81
N GLU A 302 12.97 -3.62 -51.36
CA GLU A 302 14.29 -4.11 -50.97
C GLU A 302 15.18 -4.32 -52.20
N PHE A 303 16.26 -3.55 -52.27
CA PHE A 303 17.49 -3.97 -52.94
C PHE A 303 18.60 -3.98 -51.89
N LEU A 304 19.06 -5.18 -51.51
CA LEU A 304 20.25 -5.40 -50.70
C LEU A 304 21.28 -6.11 -51.59
N ASN A 305 22.34 -5.39 -51.94
CA ASN A 305 23.46 -5.90 -52.71
C ASN A 305 24.66 -6.05 -51.78
N ILE A 306 24.99 -7.30 -51.41
CA ILE A 306 26.28 -7.67 -50.83
C ILE A 306 26.71 -8.98 -51.49
N GLY A 307 27.75 -8.92 -52.31
CA GLY A 307 28.63 -10.06 -52.58
C GLY A 307 28.07 -11.20 -53.44
N GLY A 308 27.68 -10.91 -54.69
CA GLY A 308 28.00 -11.80 -55.83
C GLY A 308 27.41 -13.21 -55.89
N MET A 309 26.29 -13.51 -55.24
CA MET A 309 25.56 -14.77 -55.45
C MET A 309 24.08 -14.53 -55.71
N SER A 310 23.63 -14.91 -56.90
CA SER A 310 22.22 -14.90 -57.31
C SER A 310 21.58 -16.21 -56.89
N PHE A 311 20.62 -16.18 -55.96
CA PHE A 311 19.67 -17.27 -55.78
C PHE A 311 18.31 -16.85 -56.33
N ASN A 312 17.94 -17.46 -57.45
CA ASN A 312 16.59 -17.43 -57.98
C ASN A 312 15.74 -18.36 -57.12
N ILE A 313 14.79 -17.82 -56.37
CA ILE A 313 13.69 -18.61 -55.82
C ILE A 313 12.44 -18.14 -56.54
N GLU A 314 12.12 -18.85 -57.62
CA GLU A 314 10.76 -18.89 -58.15
C GLU A 314 9.86 -19.51 -57.09
N SER A 315 9.01 -18.69 -56.48
CA SER A 315 7.84 -19.15 -55.73
C SER A 315 6.59 -18.58 -56.39
N GLN A 316 5.70 -19.48 -56.76
CA GLN A 316 4.45 -19.31 -57.51
C GLN A 316 3.57 -18.14 -57.03
N PRO A 317 2.72 -17.57 -57.91
CA PRO A 317 1.84 -16.47 -57.55
C PRO A 317 0.84 -16.92 -56.49
N VAL A 318 1.01 -16.45 -55.25
CA VAL A 318 -0.02 -16.51 -54.22
C VAL A 318 -1.08 -15.47 -54.59
N THR A 319 -2.27 -15.93 -54.96
CA THR A 319 -3.42 -15.07 -55.18
C THR A 319 -3.75 -14.32 -53.89
N PRO A 320 -3.83 -12.98 -53.89
CA PRO A 320 -4.23 -12.24 -52.70
C PRO A 320 -5.67 -12.61 -52.35
N ARG A 321 -5.89 -13.20 -51.18
CA ARG A 321 -7.22 -13.35 -50.60
C ARG A 321 -7.79 -11.95 -50.39
N LYS A 322 -8.97 -11.66 -50.97
CA LYS A 322 -9.70 -10.41 -50.79
C LYS A 322 -9.87 -10.16 -49.28
N GLN A 323 -9.16 -9.17 -48.75
CA GLN A 323 -9.41 -8.66 -47.41
C GLN A 323 -10.58 -7.67 -47.48
N ALA A 324 -11.58 -7.89 -46.63
CA ALA A 324 -12.78 -7.08 -46.52
C ALA A 324 -12.45 -5.61 -46.26
N THR A 325 -13.12 -4.70 -46.95
CA THR A 325 -12.96 -3.26 -46.77
C THR A 325 -13.71 -2.80 -45.52
N GLU A 326 -13.21 -1.73 -44.87
CA GLU A 326 -13.78 -1.14 -43.65
C GLU A 326 -15.26 -0.73 -43.80
N GLU A 327 -15.69 -0.49 -45.05
CA GLU A 327 -17.07 -0.22 -45.44
C GLU A 327 -18.01 -1.40 -45.16
N GLU A 328 -17.58 -2.64 -45.38
CA GLU A 328 -18.42 -3.84 -45.19
C GLU A 328 -18.68 -4.10 -43.70
N ARG A 329 -17.72 -3.77 -42.83
CA ARG A 329 -17.85 -3.86 -41.37
C ARG A 329 -18.86 -2.85 -40.83
N LEU A 330 -18.85 -1.63 -41.37
CA LEU A 330 -19.78 -0.57 -40.98
C LEU A 330 -21.24 -0.91 -41.34
N ILE A 331 -21.46 -1.62 -42.45
CA ILE A 331 -22.81 -2.09 -42.84
C ILE A 331 -23.35 -3.10 -41.82
N ILE A 332 -22.54 -4.07 -41.39
CA ILE A 332 -22.97 -5.09 -40.41
C ILE A 332 -23.30 -4.45 -39.05
N LEU A 333 -22.48 -3.49 -38.60
CA LEU A 333 -22.75 -2.77 -37.35
C LEU A 333 -24.02 -1.91 -37.42
N ASN A 334 -24.32 -1.32 -38.57
CA ASN A 334 -25.59 -0.60 -38.77
C ASN A 334 -26.79 -1.55 -38.74
N LEU A 335 -26.68 -2.76 -39.31
CA LEU A 335 -27.76 -3.75 -39.27
C LEU A 335 -28.03 -4.27 -37.86
N LEU A 336 -26.99 -4.43 -37.03
CA LEU A 336 -27.13 -4.78 -35.61
C LEU A 336 -27.81 -3.64 -34.83
N ARG A 337 -27.43 -2.38 -35.09
CA ARG A 337 -28.04 -1.20 -34.48
C ARG A 337 -29.53 -1.07 -34.82
N GLU A 338 -29.89 -1.40 -36.06
CA GLU A 338 -31.28 -1.43 -36.53
C GLU A 338 -32.06 -2.69 -36.08
N LYS A 339 -31.43 -3.59 -35.30
CA LYS A 339 -31.99 -4.87 -34.84
C LYS A 339 -32.48 -5.78 -35.99
N LYS A 340 -31.95 -5.60 -37.20
CA LYS A 340 -32.28 -6.44 -38.37
C LYS A 340 -31.57 -7.80 -38.34
N ILE A 341 -30.52 -7.92 -37.53
CA ILE A 341 -29.77 -9.14 -37.25
C ILE A 341 -29.49 -9.25 -35.76
N THR A 342 -29.32 -10.48 -35.27
CA THR A 342 -28.94 -10.76 -33.87
C THR A 342 -27.43 -10.60 -33.66
N ALA A 343 -27.00 -10.46 -32.40
CA ALA A 343 -25.57 -10.34 -32.05
C ALA A 343 -24.74 -11.56 -32.49
N GLU A 344 -25.33 -12.76 -32.45
CA GLU A 344 -24.67 -13.98 -32.93
C GLU A 344 -24.53 -14.02 -34.46
N GLU A 345 -25.53 -13.54 -35.19
CA GLU A 345 -25.47 -13.43 -36.67
C GLU A 345 -24.47 -12.37 -37.12
N ALA A 346 -24.40 -11.24 -36.41
CA ALA A 346 -23.41 -10.19 -36.67
C ALA A 346 -21.97 -10.73 -36.50
N ASN A 347 -21.71 -11.49 -35.42
CA ASN A 347 -20.40 -12.10 -35.20
C ASN A 347 -20.04 -13.12 -36.29
N ARG A 348 -20.97 -13.99 -36.71
CA ARG A 348 -20.72 -14.94 -37.80
C ARG A 348 -20.39 -14.24 -39.12
N LEU A 349 -21.05 -13.13 -39.44
CA LEU A 349 -20.78 -12.36 -40.65
C LEU A 349 -19.42 -11.65 -40.60
N LEU A 350 -19.03 -11.14 -39.43
CA LEU A 350 -17.72 -10.54 -39.22
C LEU A 350 -16.58 -11.58 -39.31
N ASP A 351 -16.76 -12.75 -38.70
CA ASP A 351 -15.79 -13.85 -38.76
C ASP A 351 -15.60 -14.37 -40.20
N ALA A 352 -16.69 -14.45 -40.96
CA ALA A 352 -16.66 -14.81 -42.37
C ALA A 352 -15.89 -13.79 -43.23
N LEU A 353 -15.99 -12.49 -42.92
CA LEU A 353 -15.24 -11.43 -43.59
C LEU A 353 -13.77 -11.39 -43.19
N GLU A 354 -13.43 -11.79 -41.96
CA GLU A 354 -12.05 -11.89 -41.48
C GLU A 354 -11.35 -13.20 -41.90
N GLY A 355 -12.06 -14.08 -42.60
CA GLY A 355 -11.53 -15.35 -43.07
C GLY A 355 -11.24 -16.35 -41.95
N ARG A 356 -11.83 -16.15 -40.77
CA ARG A 356 -11.76 -17.10 -39.65
C ARG A 356 -12.88 -18.11 -39.80
N PHE A 357 -12.60 -19.20 -40.51
CA PHE A 357 -13.47 -20.37 -40.45
C PHE A 357 -13.31 -21.00 -39.06
N SER A 358 -14.40 -21.03 -38.29
CA SER A 358 -14.54 -21.95 -37.16
C SER A 358 -14.82 -23.35 -37.72
N ASP A 359 -13.77 -24.12 -37.95
CA ASP A 359 -13.93 -25.57 -38.05
C ASP A 359 -14.25 -26.11 -36.64
N ARG A 360 -15.50 -26.55 -36.53
CA ARG A 360 -16.21 -27.28 -35.47
C ARG A 360 -15.47 -27.64 -34.18
#